data_AF-A0A7D4C1F9-F1
#
_entry.id   AF-A0A7D4C1F9-F1
#
_cell.length_a   1.000
_cell.length_b   1.000
_cell.length_c   1.000
_cell.angle_alpha   90.00
_cell.angle_beta   90.00
_cell.angle_gamma   90.00
#
_symmetry.space_group_name_H-M   'P 1'
#
loop_
_entity.id
_entity.type
_entity.pdbx_description
1 polymer ?
#
loop_
_entity_poly.entity_id
_entity_poly.type
_entity_poly.pdbx_seq_one_letter_code
_entity_poly.pdbx_strand_id
1 'polypeptide(L)'
;MAGFKFFHIPKPKGFNYKPMYYDESKEAMREREERIRKELGLNSKDKPFVPTIKGQFHKARKRPSGSSRQSNIRVLIILFILLLIVYFLFFR
;
A
#
# COMPACT_ATOMS: atom_id res chain seq x y z
N MET A 1 19.51 25.23 11.20
CA MET A 1 20.36 24.06 10.93
C MET A 1 19.51 22.80 11.01
N ALA A 2 19.13 22.23 9.87
CA ALA A 2 18.42 20.95 9.83
C ALA A 2 19.45 19.81 9.96
N GLY A 3 19.59 19.26 11.17
CA GLY A 3 20.45 18.11 11.41
C GLY A 3 19.87 16.86 10.74
N PHE A 4 20.64 16.26 9.84
CA PHE A 4 20.31 15.01 9.20
C PHE A 4 20.13 13.90 10.25
N LYS A 5 18.91 13.39 10.44
CA LYS A 5 18.64 12.22 11.29
C LYS A 5 18.94 10.95 10.51
N PHE A 6 20.18 10.49 10.52
CA PHE A 6 20.61 9.24 9.87
C PHE A 6 20.21 7.96 10.63
N PHE A 7 19.72 8.06 11.87
CA PHE A 7 19.41 6.90 12.72
C PHE A 7 18.00 6.95 13.34
N HIS A 8 16.99 7.37 12.58
CA HIS A 8 15.60 7.22 13.04
C HIS A 8 15.13 5.79 12.81
N ILE A 9 15.17 4.96 13.85
CA ILE A 9 14.52 3.65 13.85
C ILE A 9 13.07 3.87 14.28
N PRO A 10 12.07 3.73 13.37
CA PRO A 10 10.68 3.86 13.77
C PRO A 10 10.31 2.75 14.74
N LYS A 11 9.54 3.08 15.78
CA LYS A 11 8.99 2.06 16.69
C LYS A 11 8.09 1.10 15.90
N PRO A 12 8.16 -0.22 16.14
CA PRO A 12 7.24 -1.15 15.50
C PRO A 12 5.80 -0.78 15.88
N LYS A 13 4.88 -0.83 14.90
CA LYS A 13 3.46 -0.65 15.17
C LYS A 13 2.98 -1.82 16.02
N GLY A 14 2.39 -1.53 17.19
CA GLY A 14 1.76 -2.56 18.02
C GLY A 14 0.60 -3.22 17.27
N PHE A 15 0.46 -4.53 17.42
CA PHE A 15 -0.67 -5.27 16.86
C PHE A 15 -1.85 -5.15 17.82
N ASN A 16 -2.87 -4.36 17.44
CA ASN A 16 -4.11 -4.27 18.19
C ASN A 16 -5.06 -5.37 17.70
N TYR A 17 -4.90 -6.58 18.23
CA TYR A 17 -5.82 -7.68 17.96
C TYR A 17 -6.95 -7.68 18.97
N LYS A 18 -8.17 -7.51 18.49
CA LYS A 18 -9.36 -7.78 19.28
C LYS A 18 -9.70 -9.27 19.09
N PRO A 19 -9.51 -10.14 20.10
CA PRO A 19 -9.93 -11.53 19.99
C PRO A 19 -11.44 -11.55 19.74
N MET A 20 -11.85 -12.18 18.66
CA MET A 20 -13.25 -12.46 18.37
C MET A 20 -13.49 -13.92 18.73
N TYR A 21 -14.42 -14.16 19.65
CA TYR A 21 -14.78 -15.52 20.04
C TYR A 21 -15.48 -16.21 18.86
N TYR A 22 -15.01 -17.41 18.54
CA TYR A 22 -15.60 -18.26 17.52
C TYR A 22 -16.79 -19.01 18.11
N ASP A 23 -17.96 -18.85 17.50
CA ASP A 23 -19.18 -19.57 17.91
C ASP A 23 -19.67 -20.39 16.72
N GLU A 24 -19.35 -21.70 16.75
CA GLU A 24 -19.70 -22.70 15.75
C GLU A 24 -21.20 -22.72 15.45
N SER A 25 -22.02 -22.57 16.50
CA SER A 25 -23.48 -22.63 16.39
C SER A 25 -24.01 -21.46 15.56
N LYS A 26 -23.44 -20.27 15.76
CA LYS A 26 -23.84 -19.04 15.07
C LYS A 26 -23.44 -19.05 13.60
N GLU A 27 -22.27 -19.61 13.27
CA GLU A 27 -21.87 -19.77 11.88
C GLU A 27 -22.72 -20.80 11.14
N ALA A 28 -22.97 -21.96 11.76
CA ALA A 28 -23.80 -23.00 11.16
C ALA A 28 -25.24 -22.52 10.87
N MET A 29 -25.82 -21.71 11.75
CA MET A 29 -27.13 -21.08 11.51
C MET A 29 -27.08 -20.08 10.36
N ARG A 30 -26.05 -19.24 10.29
CA ARG A 30 -25.86 -18.27 9.20
C ARG A 30 -25.68 -18.95 7.84
N GLU A 31 -24.90 -20.02 7.78
CA GLU A 31 -24.73 -20.79 6.54
C GLU A 31 -26.05 -21.39 6.05
N ARG A 32 -26.88 -21.90 6.97
CA ARG A 32 -28.21 -22.42 6.64
C ARG A 32 -29.13 -21.31 6.12
N GLU A 33 -29.17 -20.17 6.80
CA GLU A 33 -29.94 -19.01 6.34
C GLU A 33 -29.48 -18.53 4.96
N GLU A 34 -28.16 -18.49 4.71
CA GLU A 34 -27.62 -18.12 3.41
C GLU A 34 -27.96 -19.12 2.31
N ARG A 35 -27.94 -20.44 2.58
CA ARG A 35 -28.37 -21.47 1.62
C ARG A 35 -29.85 -21.31 1.27
N ILE A 36 -30.71 -21.19 2.29
CA ILE A 36 -32.15 -21.00 2.09
C ILE A 36 -32.43 -19.71 1.31
N ARG A 37 -31.74 -18.61 1.64
CA ARG A 37 -31.89 -17.33 0.91
C ARG A 37 -31.45 -17.43 -0.55
N LYS A 38 -30.39 -18.19 -0.86
CA LYS A 38 -29.95 -18.47 -2.24
C LYS A 38 -30.97 -19.30 -3.00
N GLU A 39 -31.54 -20.32 -2.37
CA GLU A 39 -32.56 -21.20 -2.96
C GLU A 39 -33.89 -20.46 -3.23
N LEU A 40 -34.27 -19.52 -2.35
CA LEU A 40 -35.51 -18.75 -2.49
C LEU A 40 -35.44 -17.66 -3.57
N GLY A 41 -34.29 -17.46 -4.22
CA GLY A 41 -34.12 -16.44 -5.27
C GLY A 41 -34.31 -14.99 -4.79
N LEU A 42 -34.38 -14.76 -3.48
CA LEU A 42 -34.38 -13.45 -2.87
C LEU A 42 -32.99 -12.87 -3.02
N ASN A 43 -32.72 -12.28 -4.19
CA ASN A 43 -31.55 -11.44 -4.43
C ASN A 43 -31.66 -10.21 -3.52
N SER A 44 -31.31 -10.37 -2.25
CA SER A 44 -30.88 -9.25 -1.43
C SER A 44 -29.80 -8.54 -2.25
N LYS A 45 -29.88 -7.20 -2.36
CA LYS A 45 -28.91 -6.35 -3.06
C LYS A 45 -27.46 -6.50 -2.54
N ASP A 46 -27.25 -7.38 -1.57
CA ASP A 46 -25.98 -7.76 -0.99
C ASP A 46 -25.26 -8.73 -1.91
N LYS A 47 -24.26 -8.19 -2.60
CA LYS A 47 -23.32 -8.94 -3.44
C LYS A 47 -22.81 -10.15 -2.64
N PRO A 48 -22.68 -11.33 -3.26
CA PRO A 48 -22.14 -12.50 -2.58
C PRO A 48 -20.81 -12.16 -1.91
N PHE A 49 -20.65 -12.55 -0.64
CA PHE A 49 -19.38 -12.38 0.08
C PHE A 49 -18.30 -13.19 -0.63
N VAL A 50 -17.53 -12.52 -1.49
CA VAL A 50 -16.35 -13.10 -2.11
C VAL A 50 -15.18 -12.82 -1.16
N PRO A 51 -14.57 -13.85 -0.53
CA PRO A 51 -13.43 -13.68 0.35
C PRO A 51 -12.23 -13.17 -0.47
N THR A 52 -12.16 -11.85 -0.62
CA THR A 52 -11.13 -11.17 -1.45
C THR A 52 -9.80 -11.08 -0.68
N ILE A 53 -9.62 -11.85 0.39
CA ILE A 53 -8.43 -11.80 1.24
C ILE A 53 -7.21 -12.35 0.49
N LYS A 54 -7.42 -13.32 -0.42
CA LYS A 54 -6.37 -13.90 -1.25
C LYS A 54 -5.98 -12.91 -2.36
N GLY A 55 -4.85 -12.20 -2.18
CA GLY A 55 -4.23 -11.37 -3.22
C GLY A 55 -4.35 -9.84 -3.06
N GLN A 56 -5.06 -9.34 -2.05
CA GLN A 56 -5.12 -7.88 -1.80
C GLN A 56 -3.81 -7.28 -1.28
N PHE A 57 -2.97 -8.09 -0.60
CA PHE A 57 -1.66 -7.63 -0.10
C PHE A 57 -0.70 -7.20 -1.22
N HIS A 58 -0.89 -7.69 -2.46
CA HIS A 58 -0.07 -7.28 -3.61
C HIS A 58 -0.50 -5.93 -4.20
N LYS A 59 -1.75 -5.48 -4.00
CA LYS A 59 -2.25 -4.22 -4.57
C LYS A 59 -1.63 -2.99 -3.90
N ALA A 60 -1.26 -3.08 -2.62
CA ALA A 60 -0.66 -1.98 -1.87
C ALA A 60 0.75 -1.58 -2.35
N ARG A 61 1.43 -2.43 -3.15
CA ARG A 61 2.77 -2.14 -3.68
C ARG A 61 2.76 -1.53 -5.08
N LYS A 62 1.62 -1.05 -5.59
CA LYS A 62 1.65 -0.18 -6.77
C LYS A 62 2.09 1.23 -6.35
N ARG A 63 3.40 1.45 -6.25
CA ARG A 63 3.97 2.80 -6.18
C ARG A 63 3.51 3.55 -7.44
N PRO A 64 2.99 4.79 -7.33
CA PRO A 64 2.69 5.57 -8.53
C PRO A 64 3.98 5.78 -9.31
N SER A 65 4.00 5.36 -10.58
CA SER A 65 5.13 5.46 -11.51
C SER A 65 5.47 6.90 -11.93
N GLY A 66 4.88 7.91 -11.30
CA GLY A 66 4.98 9.33 -11.69
C GLY A 66 6.28 10.05 -11.30
N SER A 67 7.23 9.38 -10.65
CA SER A 67 8.44 10.03 -10.10
C SER A 67 9.67 10.01 -11.01
N SER A 68 9.61 9.40 -12.20
CA SER A 68 10.82 9.25 -13.05
C SER A 68 11.24 10.56 -13.73
N ARG A 69 10.27 11.36 -14.22
CA ARG A 69 10.56 12.56 -15.02
C ARG A 69 11.22 13.68 -14.21
N GLN A 70 10.81 13.89 -12.96
CA GLN A 70 11.44 14.87 -12.07
C GLN A 70 12.86 14.46 -11.66
N SER A 71 13.14 13.16 -11.53
CA SER A 71 14.47 12.66 -11.19
C SER A 71 15.48 12.92 -12.30
N ASN A 72 15.08 12.70 -13.56
CA ASN A 72 15.97 12.88 -14.70
C ASN A 72 16.38 14.34 -14.93
N ILE A 73 15.44 15.29 -14.76
CA ILE A 73 15.72 16.73 -14.86
C ILE A 73 16.73 17.16 -13.78
N ARG A 74 16.58 16.66 -12.55
CA ARG A 74 17.51 16.96 -11.46
C ARG A 74 18.94 16.50 -11.78
N VAL A 75 19.10 15.31 -12.35
CA VAL A 75 20.42 14.78 -12.75
C VAL A 75 21.06 15.63 -13.85
N LEU A 76 20.29 16.07 -14.85
CA LEU A 76 20.79 16.95 -15.92
C LEU A 76 21.28 18.31 -15.39
N ILE A 77 20.54 18.92 -14.45
CA ILE A 77 20.94 20.20 -13.83
C ILE A 77 22.26 20.03 -13.07
N ILE A 78 22.40 18.96 -12.28
CA ILE A 78 23.64 18.69 -11.53
C ILE A 78 24.83 18.49 -12.49
N LEU A 79 24.63 17.74 -13.57
CA LEU A 79 25.67 17.51 -14.58
C LEU A 79 26.13 18.83 -15.24
N PHE A 80 25.18 19.71 -15.58
CA PHE A 80 25.47 21.00 -16.20
C PHE A 80 26.28 21.92 -15.27
N ILE A 81 25.90 22.00 -14.00
CA ILE A 81 26.64 22.77 -12.99
C ILE A 81 28.05 22.21 -12.81
N LEU A 82 28.21 20.88 -12.76
CA LEU A 82 29.51 20.24 -12.62
C LEU A 82 30.43 20.58 -13.81
N LEU A 83 29.90 20.52 -15.04
CA LEU A 83 30.65 20.89 -16.24
C LEU A 83 31.08 22.37 -16.22
N LEU A 84 30.21 23.28 -15.79
CA LEU A 84 30.57 24.69 -15.65
C LEU A 84 31.68 24.91 -14.63
N ILE A 85 31.65 24.21 -13.49
CA ILE A 85 32.71 24.31 -12.48
C ILE A 85 34.04 23.80 -13.05
N VAL A 86 34.05 22.64 -13.71
CA VAL A 86 35.26 22.08 -14.33
C VAL A 86 35.80 23.03 -15.40
N TYR A 87 34.94 23.55 -16.27
CA TYR A 87 35.33 24.53 -17.28
C TYR A 87 35.93 25.78 -16.64
N PHE A 88 35.29 26.34 -15.62
CA PHE A 88 35.79 27.52 -14.92
C PHE A 88 37.10 27.25 -14.18
N LEU A 89 37.38 26.02 -13.73
CA LEU A 89 38.65 25.67 -13.07
C LEU A 89 39.80 25.42 -14.06
N PHE A 90 39.50 24.89 -15.25
CA PHE A 90 40.51 24.53 -16.25
C PHE A 90 40.81 25.64 -17.26
N PHE A 91 39.83 26.49 -17.59
CA PHE A 91 39.96 27.59 -18.56
C PHE A 91 40.15 28.99 -17.93
N ARG A 92 40.24 29.07 -16.60
CA ARG A 92 40.60 30.28 -15.84
C ARG A 92 42.03 30.18 -15.36
#